data_AF-A0A8X6NS70-F1
#
_entry.id   AF-A0A8X6NS70-F1
#
_cell.length_a   1.000
_cell.length_b   1.000
_cell.length_c   1.000
_cell.angle_alpha   90.00
_cell.angle_beta   90.00
_cell.angle_gamma   90.00
#
_symmetry.space_group_name_H-M   'P 1'
#
loop_
_entity.id
_entity.type
_entity.pdbx_description
1 polymer ?
#
loop_
_entity_poly.entity_id
_entity_poly.type
_entity_poly.pdbx_seq_one_letter_code
_entity_poly.pdbx_strand_id
1 'polypeptide(L)'
;ISQEDPFDSLNETSSIDDDYVFNRVNISMLEEMIPEIKWGILLGYIFDYIGLSSEKMDLNIVLHCEKYLRQMVVLLNRTSPRTVANYLTWRFVAKYLPYLDIHFRRLYYDFRREVPNLSEERTFFARWKECVNLVNDGFGMALASLYVKEEFGEELEDEVKSLITSLKHAFVGGIKLQTWLDSDTKILCEEKVLAMATKLGFPRYILDPVQLDTDYSGLDISEEHFLDNILKMNRYEVIKELTKMTRTVDKER
;
A
#
# COMPACT_ATOMS: atom_id res chain seq x y z
N ILE A 1 -28.78 -37.45 18.40
CA ILE A 1 -28.99 -35.98 18.43
C ILE A 1 -27.64 -35.39 18.71
N SER A 2 -26.91 -35.19 17.61
CA SER A 2 -25.53 -34.75 17.52
C SER A 2 -25.49 -33.26 17.85
N GLN A 3 -24.67 -32.87 18.82
CA GLN A 3 -24.35 -31.48 19.08
C GLN A 3 -23.28 -31.05 18.07
N GLU A 4 -23.62 -30.09 17.21
CA GLU A 4 -22.67 -29.38 16.36
C GLU A 4 -21.78 -28.49 17.24
N ASP A 5 -20.47 -28.60 17.03
CA ASP A 5 -19.45 -27.78 17.66
C ASP A 5 -19.51 -26.35 17.08
N PRO A 6 -19.60 -25.27 17.88
CA PRO A 6 -19.73 -23.90 17.37
C PRO A 6 -18.43 -23.32 16.80
N PHE A 7 -17.36 -24.11 16.71
CA PHE A 7 -16.03 -23.70 16.25
C PHE A 7 -15.70 -24.14 14.82
N ASP A 8 -16.60 -24.86 14.14
CA ASP A 8 -16.39 -25.33 12.77
C ASP A 8 -16.64 -24.23 11.70
N SER A 9 -17.12 -23.04 12.11
CA SER A 9 -17.37 -21.90 11.21
C SER A 9 -16.22 -20.90 11.13
N LEU A 10 -15.01 -21.25 11.58
CA LEU A 10 -13.84 -20.36 11.57
C LEU A 10 -12.62 -20.93 10.82
N ASN A 11 -12.78 -22.05 10.11
CA ASN A 11 -11.76 -22.62 9.22
C ASN A 11 -12.06 -22.39 7.73
N GLU A 12 -12.73 -21.27 7.40
CA GLU A 12 -12.46 -20.61 6.13
C GLU A 12 -11.31 -19.62 6.36
N THR A 13 -10.11 -20.15 6.61
CA THR A 13 -8.93 -19.51 6.02
C THR A 13 -9.19 -19.57 4.52
N SER A 14 -9.80 -18.51 4.00
CA SER A 14 -9.80 -18.22 2.57
C SER A 14 -8.34 -18.36 2.16
N SER A 15 -8.01 -19.49 1.54
CA SER A 15 -6.87 -19.52 0.65
C SER A 15 -7.04 -18.29 -0.21
N ILE A 16 -6.03 -17.43 -0.19
CA ILE A 16 -5.93 -16.33 -1.14
C ILE A 16 -5.72 -17.05 -2.46
N ASP A 17 -6.82 -17.53 -3.04
CA ASP A 17 -6.85 -18.18 -4.31
C ASP A 17 -6.47 -17.09 -5.30
N ASP A 18 -5.27 -17.24 -5.87
CA ASP A 18 -4.73 -16.46 -6.99
C ASP A 18 -5.62 -16.56 -8.26
N ASP A 19 -6.81 -17.15 -8.16
CA ASP A 19 -7.87 -17.23 -9.16
C ASP A 19 -8.75 -15.97 -9.22
N TYR A 20 -8.35 -14.86 -8.60
CA TYR A 20 -8.70 -13.56 -9.16
C TYR A 20 -7.99 -13.45 -10.51
N VAL A 21 -8.64 -13.96 -11.56
CA VAL A 21 -8.37 -13.56 -12.95
C VAL A 21 -8.35 -12.04 -12.92
N PHE A 22 -7.15 -11.46 -12.93
CA PHE A 22 -7.00 -10.03 -13.04
C PHE A 22 -7.67 -9.66 -14.35
N ASN A 23 -8.89 -9.12 -14.28
CA ASN A 23 -9.60 -8.63 -15.43
C ASN A 23 -8.83 -7.40 -15.91
N ARG A 24 -7.82 -7.66 -16.74
CA ARG A 24 -7.04 -6.65 -17.45
C ARG A 24 -7.96 -6.09 -18.52
N VAL A 25 -8.33 -4.84 -18.33
CA VAL A 25 -9.26 -4.12 -19.18
C VAL A 25 -8.60 -2.83 -19.63
N ASN A 26 -8.90 -2.40 -20.85
CA ASN A 26 -8.56 -1.06 -21.29
C ASN A 26 -9.69 -0.08 -20.92
N ILE A 27 -9.47 1.21 -21.15
CA ILE A 27 -10.45 2.25 -20.83
C ILE A 27 -11.76 2.03 -21.59
N SER A 28 -11.71 1.65 -22.86
CA SER A 28 -12.90 1.37 -23.67
C SER A 28 -13.74 0.23 -23.08
N MET A 29 -13.10 -0.85 -22.64
CA MET A 29 -13.76 -1.97 -21.96
C MET A 29 -14.38 -1.53 -20.64
N LEU A 30 -13.72 -0.67 -19.86
CA LEU A 30 -14.30 -0.11 -18.62
C LEU A 30 -15.55 0.72 -18.90
N GLU A 31 -15.54 1.52 -19.98
CA GLU A 31 -16.70 2.30 -20.42
C GLU A 31 -17.86 1.41 -20.89
N GLU A 32 -17.57 0.30 -21.57
CA GLU A 32 -18.60 -0.69 -21.93
C GLU A 32 -19.16 -1.42 -20.70
N MET A 33 -18.29 -1.79 -19.76
CA MET A 33 -18.68 -2.50 -18.55
C MET A 33 -19.49 -1.62 -17.61
N ILE A 34 -19.07 -0.38 -17.38
CA ILE A 34 -19.66 0.55 -16.41
C ILE A 34 -19.82 1.93 -17.06
N PRO A 35 -20.82 2.09 -17.95
CA PRO A 35 -21.01 3.29 -18.76
C PRO A 35 -21.46 4.52 -17.96
N GLU A 36 -21.96 4.32 -16.74
CA GLU A 36 -22.42 5.42 -15.88
C GLU A 36 -21.27 6.28 -15.35
N ILE A 37 -20.05 5.75 -15.34
CA ILE A 37 -18.84 6.47 -14.95
C ILE A 37 -18.15 6.97 -16.21
N LYS A 38 -17.91 8.29 -16.29
CA LYS A 38 -17.15 8.90 -17.39
C LYS A 38 -15.65 8.68 -17.18
N TRP A 39 -15.17 7.45 -17.41
CA TRP A 39 -13.79 7.04 -17.12
C TRP A 39 -12.75 7.89 -17.83
N GLY A 40 -12.92 8.21 -19.12
CA GLY A 40 -12.00 9.08 -19.84
C GLY A 40 -11.83 10.47 -19.19
N ILE A 41 -12.90 11.05 -18.66
CA ILE A 41 -12.84 12.35 -17.95
C ILE A 41 -12.15 12.18 -16.59
N LEU A 42 -12.54 11.17 -15.82
CA LEU A 42 -12.00 10.92 -14.48
C LEU A 42 -10.49 10.66 -14.53
N LEU A 43 -10.06 9.75 -15.40
CA LEU A 43 -8.65 9.41 -15.58
C LEU A 43 -7.89 10.57 -16.23
N GLY A 44 -8.52 11.29 -17.16
CA GLY A 44 -7.96 12.51 -17.75
C GLY A 44 -7.54 13.54 -16.70
N TYR A 45 -8.42 13.85 -15.73
CA TYR A 45 -8.05 14.75 -14.63
C TYR A 45 -6.87 14.26 -13.79
N ILE A 46 -6.76 12.95 -13.57
CA ILE A 46 -5.65 12.36 -12.81
C ILE A 46 -4.34 12.45 -13.61
N PHE A 47 -4.39 12.20 -14.92
CA PHE A 47 -3.20 12.24 -15.78
C PHE A 47 -2.73 13.66 -16.07
N ASP A 48 -3.65 14.59 -16.35
CA ASP A 48 -3.34 16.00 -16.53
C ASP A 48 -2.61 16.56 -15.29
N TYR A 49 -3.04 16.13 -14.11
CA TYR A 49 -2.44 16.54 -12.84
C TYR A 49 -0.97 16.18 -12.69
N ILE A 50 -0.53 15.08 -13.31
CA ILE A 50 0.87 14.63 -13.33
C ILE A 50 1.58 14.93 -14.66
N GLY A 51 0.96 15.74 -15.53
CA GLY A 51 1.53 16.13 -16.82
C GLY A 51 1.59 15.01 -17.86
N LEU A 52 0.74 13.98 -17.72
CA LEU A 52 0.59 12.92 -18.70
C LEU A 52 -0.55 13.22 -19.66
N SER A 53 -0.29 13.10 -20.97
CA SER A 53 -1.35 13.19 -21.97
C SER A 53 -2.12 11.86 -22.02
N SER A 54 -3.44 11.95 -21.89
CA SER A 54 -4.38 10.83 -22.00
C SER A 54 -4.31 10.09 -23.34
N GLU A 55 -3.82 10.75 -24.40
CA GLU A 55 -3.67 10.17 -25.74
C GLU A 55 -2.53 9.13 -25.84
N LYS A 56 -1.66 9.03 -24.82
CA LYS A 56 -0.39 8.28 -24.91
C LYS A 56 -0.35 6.93 -24.21
N MET A 57 -1.42 6.45 -23.58
CA MET A 57 -1.31 5.25 -22.77
C MET A 57 -2.36 4.20 -23.14
N ASP A 58 -1.91 3.13 -23.79
CA ASP A 58 -2.59 1.84 -23.85
C ASP A 58 -2.54 1.21 -22.44
N LEU A 59 -3.34 1.76 -21.52
CA LEU A 59 -3.33 1.37 -20.11
C LEU A 59 -4.09 0.06 -19.93
N ASN A 60 -3.35 -0.93 -19.47
CA ASN A 60 -3.94 -2.13 -18.90
C ASN A 60 -4.32 -1.86 -17.46
N ILE A 61 -5.62 -1.76 -17.19
CA ILE A 61 -6.18 -1.53 -15.86
C ILE A 61 -6.57 -2.88 -15.28
N VAL A 62 -6.15 -3.13 -14.04
CA VAL A 62 -6.52 -4.34 -13.31
C VAL A 62 -7.77 -4.07 -12.48
N LEU A 63 -8.88 -4.70 -12.88
CA LEU A 63 -10.16 -4.54 -12.19
C LEU A 63 -10.31 -5.60 -11.08
N HIS A 64 -10.12 -5.18 -9.82
CA HIS A 64 -10.19 -6.11 -8.68
C HIS A 64 -11.62 -6.58 -8.35
N CYS A 65 -12.63 -5.72 -8.48
CA CYS A 65 -14.01 -6.08 -8.14
C CYS A 65 -15.03 -5.32 -8.98
N GLU A 66 -15.41 -5.91 -10.12
CA GLU A 66 -16.44 -5.36 -10.99
C GLU A 66 -17.79 -5.21 -10.28
N LYS A 67 -18.20 -6.25 -9.51
CA LYS A 67 -19.47 -6.28 -8.78
C LYS A 67 -19.60 -5.08 -7.84
N TYR A 68 -18.53 -4.74 -7.12
CA TYR A 68 -18.50 -3.58 -6.24
C TYR A 68 -18.79 -2.29 -7.00
N LEU A 69 -18.10 -2.05 -8.12
CA LEU A 69 -18.28 -0.81 -8.90
C LEU A 69 -19.69 -0.70 -9.49
N ARG A 70 -20.24 -1.81 -10.02
CA ARG A 70 -21.64 -1.83 -10.49
C ARG A 70 -22.63 -1.50 -9.39
N GLN A 71 -22.48 -2.12 -8.21
CA GLN A 71 -23.37 -1.85 -7.07
C GLN A 71 -23.18 -0.44 -6.52
N MET A 72 -21.96 0.09 -6.53
CA MET A 72 -21.66 1.47 -6.15
C MET A 72 -22.41 2.45 -7.05
N VAL A 73 -22.40 2.26 -8.38
CA VAL A 73 -23.15 3.09 -9.32
C VAL A 73 -24.65 3.07 -9.04
N VAL A 74 -25.21 1.87 -8.81
CA VAL A 74 -26.64 1.72 -8.46
C VAL A 74 -26.97 2.48 -7.17
N LEU A 75 -26.11 2.39 -6.15
CA LEU A 75 -26.28 3.11 -4.90
C LEU A 75 -26.21 4.63 -5.10
N LEU A 76 -25.21 5.11 -5.86
CA LEU A 76 -25.04 6.54 -6.16
C LEU A 76 -26.26 7.11 -6.89
N ASN A 77 -26.79 6.40 -7.88
CA ASN A 77 -27.97 6.82 -8.65
C ASN A 77 -29.25 6.91 -7.79
N ARG A 78 -29.34 6.15 -6.70
CA ARG A 78 -30.48 6.18 -5.76
C ARG A 78 -30.26 7.11 -4.57
N THR A 79 -29.06 7.68 -4.42
CA THR A 79 -28.68 8.52 -3.30
C THR A 79 -28.75 9.99 -3.72
N SER A 80 -29.29 10.85 -2.86
CA SER A 80 -29.37 12.28 -3.19
C SER A 80 -27.97 12.88 -3.37
N PRO A 81 -27.74 13.80 -4.34
CA PRO A 81 -26.44 14.44 -4.54
C PRO A 81 -25.91 15.12 -3.27
N ARG A 82 -26.80 15.69 -2.44
CA ARG A 82 -26.44 16.30 -1.15
C ARG A 82 -25.88 15.26 -0.18
N THR A 83 -26.47 14.07 -0.11
CA THR A 83 -25.98 12.98 0.75
C THR A 83 -24.60 12.51 0.30
N VAL A 84 -24.40 12.34 -1.02
CA VAL A 84 -23.10 11.96 -1.59
C VAL A 84 -22.03 13.03 -1.27
N ALA A 85 -22.35 14.32 -1.48
CA ALA A 85 -21.44 15.41 -1.16
C ALA A 85 -21.07 15.43 0.33
N ASN A 86 -22.06 15.33 1.23
CA ASN A 86 -21.82 15.27 2.67
C ASN A 86 -20.94 14.08 3.06
N TYR A 87 -21.15 12.91 2.46
CA TYR A 87 -20.31 11.74 2.69
C TYR A 87 -18.87 11.99 2.27
N LEU A 88 -18.63 12.49 1.05
CA LEU A 88 -17.29 12.79 0.55
C LEU A 88 -16.59 13.86 1.42
N THR A 89 -17.29 14.93 1.78
CA THR A 89 -16.78 15.95 2.70
C THR A 89 -16.45 15.37 4.06
N TRP A 90 -17.31 14.51 4.62
CA TRP A 90 -17.04 13.85 5.90
C TRP A 90 -15.81 12.95 5.81
N ARG A 91 -15.65 12.17 4.74
CA ARG A 91 -14.46 11.33 4.53
C ARG A 91 -13.19 12.16 4.49
N PHE A 92 -13.22 13.33 3.84
CA PHE A 92 -12.11 14.27 3.84
C PHE A 92 -11.85 14.82 5.26
N VAL A 93 -12.85 15.39 5.91
CA VAL A 93 -12.71 15.96 7.27
C VAL A 93 -12.17 14.91 8.25
N ALA A 94 -12.78 13.73 8.29
CA ALA A 94 -12.39 12.64 9.18
C ALA A 94 -10.94 12.18 8.98
N LYS A 95 -10.43 12.21 7.74
CA LYS A 95 -9.02 11.91 7.43
C LYS A 95 -8.07 12.89 8.11
N TYR A 96 -8.45 14.16 8.23
CA TYR A 96 -7.55 15.22 8.73
C TYR A 96 -7.76 15.58 10.20
N LEU A 97 -8.83 15.12 10.85
CA LEU A 97 -9.07 15.33 12.29
C LEU A 97 -7.84 15.03 13.18
N PRO A 98 -7.03 13.97 12.95
CA PRO A 98 -5.86 13.67 13.77
C PRO A 98 -4.75 14.73 13.72
N TYR A 99 -4.77 15.60 12.71
CA TYR A 99 -3.74 16.60 12.46
C TYR A 99 -4.14 18.03 12.86
N LEU A 100 -5.34 18.19 13.41
CA LEU A 100 -5.85 19.47 13.90
C LEU A 100 -5.46 19.68 15.37
N ASP A 101 -6.01 20.71 16.01
CA ASP A 101 -5.77 20.96 17.41
C ASP A 101 -6.32 19.84 18.33
N ILE A 102 -5.98 19.94 19.61
CA ILE A 102 -6.25 18.91 20.61
C ILE A 102 -7.74 18.55 20.73
N HIS A 103 -8.67 19.48 20.45
CA HIS A 103 -10.10 19.23 20.55
C HIS A 103 -10.56 18.22 19.51
N PHE A 104 -10.20 18.42 18.24
CA PHE A 104 -10.55 17.51 17.15
C PHE A 104 -9.84 16.17 17.27
N ARG A 105 -8.57 16.20 17.66
CA ARG A 105 -7.77 14.99 17.89
C ARG A 105 -8.39 14.09 18.96
N ARG A 106 -8.81 14.68 20.07
CA ARG A 106 -9.49 13.94 21.14
C ARG A 106 -10.79 13.32 20.64
N LEU A 107 -11.61 14.07 19.91
CA LEU A 107 -12.84 13.54 19.32
C LEU A 107 -12.58 12.35 18.38
N TYR A 108 -11.54 12.44 17.54
CA TYR A 108 -11.16 11.35 16.65
C TYR A 108 -10.77 10.07 17.42
N TYR A 109 -9.93 10.20 18.44
CA TYR A 109 -9.49 9.05 19.23
C TYR A 109 -10.59 8.48 20.13
N ASP A 110 -11.45 9.34 20.70
CA ASP A 110 -12.62 8.88 21.44
C ASP A 110 -13.55 8.08 20.51
N PHE A 111 -13.81 8.56 19.29
CA PHE A 111 -14.59 7.79 18.29
C PHE A 111 -13.92 6.45 17.95
N ARG A 112 -12.60 6.44 17.66
CA ARG A 112 -11.85 5.22 17.34
C ARG A 112 -11.90 4.18 18.47
N ARG A 113 -11.92 4.62 19.73
CA ARG A 113 -12.01 3.73 20.90
C ARG A 113 -13.35 2.99 20.97
N GLU A 114 -14.45 3.65 20.60
CA GLU A 114 -15.79 3.08 20.70
C GLU A 114 -16.17 2.19 19.51
N VAL A 115 -15.45 2.27 18.38
CA VAL A 115 -15.73 1.46 17.19
C VAL A 115 -15.12 0.05 17.34
N PRO A 116 -15.94 -1.03 17.33
CA PRO A 116 -15.44 -2.40 17.35
C PRO A 116 -14.49 -2.67 16.18
N ASN A 117 -13.42 -3.44 16.40
CA ASN A 117 -12.42 -3.82 15.39
C ASN A 117 -11.46 -2.72 14.90
N LEU A 118 -11.52 -1.48 15.42
CA LEU A 118 -10.49 -0.45 15.20
C LEU A 118 -9.52 -0.32 16.39
N SER A 119 -9.46 -1.35 17.23
CA SER A 119 -9.17 -1.23 18.66
C SER A 119 -7.74 -1.59 19.09
N GLU A 120 -6.84 -1.88 18.16
CA GLU A 120 -5.46 -2.24 18.52
C GLU A 120 -4.62 -1.02 18.94
N GLU A 121 -4.93 0.18 18.44
CA GLU A 121 -4.33 1.46 18.85
C GLU A 121 -5.24 2.27 19.78
N ARG A 122 -5.62 1.68 20.93
CA ARG A 122 -6.47 2.32 21.96
C ARG A 122 -5.78 3.40 22.79
N THR A 123 -4.63 3.92 22.38
CA THR A 123 -3.85 4.85 23.20
C THR A 123 -3.53 6.12 22.46
N PHE A 124 -3.93 7.24 23.06
CA PHE A 124 -3.35 8.54 22.84
C PHE A 124 -1.84 8.40 23.09
N PHE A 125 -1.05 8.29 22.01
CA PHE A 125 0.38 8.27 22.14
C PHE A 125 0.87 9.61 22.70
N ALA A 126 1.99 9.60 23.42
CA ALA A 126 2.68 10.84 23.72
C ALA A 126 2.97 11.56 22.40
N ARG A 127 2.75 12.88 22.33
CA ARG A 127 2.84 13.68 21.09
C ARG A 127 4.11 13.41 20.29
N TRP A 128 5.25 13.25 20.97
CA TRP A 128 6.52 12.97 20.30
C TRP A 128 6.51 11.63 19.55
N LYS A 129 5.83 10.59 20.06
CA LYS A 129 5.72 9.28 19.39
C LYS A 129 4.88 9.39 18.12
N GLU A 130 3.77 10.12 18.16
CA GLU A 130 2.96 10.37 16.96
C GLU A 130 3.76 11.16 15.92
N CYS A 131 4.55 12.15 16.36
CA CYS A 131 5.42 12.90 15.46
C CYS A 131 6.48 12.00 14.83
N VAL A 132 7.09 11.07 15.59
CA VAL A 132 8.04 10.09 15.04
C VAL A 132 7.37 9.16 14.05
N ASN A 133 6.19 8.63 14.36
CA ASN A 133 5.44 7.77 13.43
C ASN A 133 5.08 8.52 12.14
N LEU A 134 4.62 9.76 12.24
CA LEU A 134 4.32 10.59 11.08
C LEU A 134 5.56 10.86 10.21
N VAL A 135 6.71 11.13 10.85
CA VAL A 135 7.98 11.27 10.13
C VAL A 135 8.37 9.94 9.48
N ASN A 136 8.18 8.81 10.14
CA ASN A 136 8.44 7.50 9.56
C ASN A 136 7.53 7.21 8.34
N ASP A 137 6.25 7.57 8.41
CA ASP A 137 5.28 7.33 7.34
C ASP A 137 5.59 8.14 6.08
N GLY A 138 6.07 9.39 6.22
CA GLY A 138 6.37 10.25 5.08
C GLY A 138 7.85 10.35 4.68
N PHE A 139 8.76 10.11 5.62
CA PHE A 139 10.21 10.26 5.47
C PHE A 139 10.96 8.99 5.91
N GLY A 140 10.32 7.82 5.81
CA GLY A 140 10.87 6.56 6.31
C GLY A 140 12.28 6.22 5.82
N MET A 141 12.60 6.49 4.54
CA MET A 141 13.95 6.25 4.01
C MET A 141 14.99 7.23 4.57
N ALA A 142 14.61 8.49 4.79
CA ALA A 142 15.49 9.45 5.44
C ALA A 142 15.72 9.10 6.92
N LEU A 143 14.66 8.72 7.64
CA LEU A 143 14.76 8.25 9.02
C LEU A 143 15.61 6.97 9.13
N ALA A 144 15.43 6.03 8.20
CA ALA A 144 16.24 4.83 8.11
C ALA A 144 17.72 5.14 7.83
N SER A 145 18.03 6.12 6.97
CA SER A 145 19.42 6.56 6.72
C SER A 145 20.10 7.06 7.99
N LEU A 146 19.38 7.81 8.83
CA LEU A 146 19.88 8.25 10.14
C LEU A 146 20.12 7.07 11.06
N TYR A 147 19.12 6.20 11.21
CA TYR A 147 19.21 5.02 12.09
C TYR A 147 20.36 4.09 11.70
N VAL A 148 20.51 3.81 10.41
CA VAL A 148 21.54 2.89 9.90
C VAL A 148 22.95 3.43 10.13
N LYS A 149 23.16 4.74 9.95
CA LYS A 149 24.47 5.37 10.18
C LYS A 149 24.92 5.30 11.64
N GLU A 150 23.97 5.23 12.58
CA GLU A 150 24.27 5.17 14.01
C GLU A 150 24.38 3.73 14.52
N GLU A 151 23.49 2.83 14.10
CA GLU A 151 23.27 1.54 14.79
C GLU A 151 23.62 0.30 13.96
N PHE A 152 23.84 0.41 12.64
CA PHE A 152 23.99 -0.78 11.78
C PHE A 152 25.46 -1.16 11.54
N GLY A 153 25.89 -2.28 12.13
CA GLY A 153 27.23 -2.87 11.91
C GLY A 153 27.28 -3.82 10.71
N GLU A 154 28.37 -3.79 9.94
CA GLU A 154 28.55 -4.60 8.72
C GLU A 154 28.72 -6.11 9.00
N GLU A 155 29.22 -6.50 10.18
CA GLU A 155 29.55 -7.89 10.51
C GLU A 155 28.30 -8.81 10.52
N LEU A 156 27.15 -8.29 10.95
CA LEU A 156 25.90 -9.05 11.03
C LEU A 156 25.34 -9.42 9.65
N GLU A 157 25.69 -8.67 8.61
CA GLU A 157 25.09 -8.84 7.28
C GLU A 157 25.51 -10.13 6.58
N ASP A 158 26.79 -10.49 6.68
CA ASP A 158 27.31 -11.70 6.02
C ASP A 158 26.81 -12.97 6.71
N GLU A 159 26.67 -12.94 8.04
CA GLU A 159 26.06 -14.04 8.81
C GLU A 159 24.61 -14.27 8.39
N VAL A 160 23.81 -13.20 8.28
CA VAL A 160 22.40 -13.33 7.89
C VAL A 160 22.25 -13.73 6.42
N LYS A 161 23.13 -13.26 5.52
CA LYS A 161 23.15 -13.73 4.11
C LYS A 161 23.42 -15.23 4.02
N SER A 162 24.37 -15.73 4.81
CA SER A 162 24.67 -17.17 4.89
C SER A 162 23.44 -17.94 5.38
N LEU A 163 22.80 -17.47 6.45
CA LEU A 163 21.57 -18.08 7.00
C LEU A 163 20.43 -18.14 5.98
N ILE A 164 20.17 -17.06 5.25
CA ILE A 164 19.12 -17.01 4.22
C ILE A 164 19.44 -17.99 3.08
N THR A 165 20.71 -18.10 2.69
CA THR A 165 21.15 -19.05 1.66
C THR A 165 20.94 -20.49 2.13
N SER A 166 21.32 -20.82 3.37
CA SER A 166 21.05 -22.12 3.96
C SER A 166 19.55 -22.44 4.04
N LEU A 167 18.71 -21.45 4.37
CA LEU A 167 17.26 -21.61 4.42
C LEU A 167 16.68 -21.92 3.04
N LYS A 168 17.11 -21.19 1.99
CA LYS A 168 16.70 -21.47 0.59
C LYS A 168 17.07 -22.89 0.19
N HIS A 169 18.29 -23.34 0.47
CA HIS A 169 18.72 -24.71 0.16
C HIS A 169 17.94 -25.77 0.95
N ALA A 170 17.67 -25.54 2.24
CA ALA A 170 16.85 -26.44 3.04
C ALA A 170 15.42 -26.55 2.49
N PHE A 171 14.84 -25.43 2.06
CA PHE A 171 13.51 -25.40 1.45
C PHE A 171 13.48 -26.16 0.11
N VAL A 172 14.49 -25.98 -0.75
CA VAL A 172 14.66 -26.78 -1.98
C VAL A 172 14.79 -28.27 -1.67
N GLY A 173 15.56 -28.63 -0.63
CA GLY A 173 15.65 -30.00 -0.13
C GLY A 173 14.28 -30.56 0.28
N GLY A 174 13.47 -29.75 0.97
CA GLY A 174 12.10 -30.09 1.36
C GLY A 174 11.17 -30.31 0.17
N ILE A 175 11.25 -29.48 -0.89
CA ILE A 175 10.47 -29.63 -2.13
C ILE A 175 10.77 -30.98 -2.80
N LYS A 176 12.04 -31.39 -2.85
CA LYS A 176 12.46 -32.64 -3.50
C LYS A 176 11.78 -33.86 -2.86
N LEU A 177 11.54 -33.82 -1.55
CA LEU A 177 10.91 -34.89 -0.77
C LEU A 177 9.38 -34.94 -0.88
N GLN A 178 8.72 -33.90 -1.42
CA GLN A 178 7.25 -33.88 -1.51
C GLN A 178 6.74 -34.90 -2.52
N THR A 179 5.84 -35.79 -2.10
CA THR A 179 5.28 -36.83 -2.99
C THR A 179 4.09 -36.37 -3.81
N TRP A 180 3.49 -35.23 -3.45
CA TRP A 180 2.32 -34.67 -4.13
C TRP A 180 2.68 -33.75 -5.31
N LEU A 181 3.96 -33.39 -5.46
CA LEU A 181 4.48 -32.61 -6.59
C LEU A 181 5.08 -33.53 -7.65
N ASP A 182 4.73 -33.30 -8.92
CA ASP A 182 5.38 -33.94 -10.06
C ASP A 182 6.81 -33.40 -10.28
N SER A 183 7.57 -34.08 -11.13
CA SER A 183 8.99 -33.75 -11.38
C SER A 183 9.18 -32.36 -11.96
N ASP A 184 8.29 -31.94 -12.87
CA ASP A 184 8.46 -30.71 -13.64
C ASP A 184 8.13 -29.51 -12.75
N THR A 185 7.06 -29.62 -11.94
CA THR A 185 6.71 -28.62 -10.93
C THR A 185 7.82 -28.47 -9.88
N LYS A 186 8.47 -29.57 -9.45
CA LYS A 186 9.60 -29.49 -8.50
C LYS A 186 10.77 -28.68 -9.05
N ILE A 187 11.10 -28.83 -10.33
CA ILE A 187 12.17 -28.07 -10.98
C ILE A 187 11.81 -26.58 -11.00
N LEU A 188 10.58 -26.23 -11.39
CA LEU A 188 10.11 -24.84 -11.40
C LEU A 188 10.09 -24.21 -9.99
N CYS A 189 9.72 -24.98 -8.97
CA CYS A 189 9.78 -24.52 -7.58
C CYS A 189 11.23 -24.25 -7.14
N GLU A 190 12.18 -25.13 -7.48
CA GLU A 190 13.60 -24.93 -7.20
C GLU A 190 14.13 -23.67 -7.88
N GLU A 191 13.85 -23.49 -9.17
CA GLU A 191 14.22 -22.29 -9.93
C GLU A 191 13.66 -21.01 -9.28
N LYS A 192 12.38 -21.02 -8.90
CA LYS A 192 11.73 -19.88 -8.25
C LYS A 192 12.38 -19.53 -6.91
N VAL A 193 12.64 -20.52 -6.06
CA VAL A 193 13.24 -20.31 -4.73
C VAL A 193 14.66 -19.75 -4.84
N LEU A 194 15.45 -20.29 -5.77
CA LEU A 194 16.82 -19.82 -6.00
C LEU A 194 16.85 -18.42 -6.63
N ALA A 195 15.85 -18.07 -7.45
CA ALA A 195 15.72 -16.75 -8.06
C ALA A 195 15.16 -15.66 -7.13
N MET A 196 14.67 -16.00 -5.92
CA MET A 196 14.16 -15.00 -4.97
C MET A 196 15.28 -14.03 -4.58
N ALA A 197 15.08 -12.74 -4.83
CA ALA A 197 16.02 -11.70 -4.40
C ALA A 197 16.02 -11.58 -2.86
N THR A 198 17.19 -11.38 -2.27
CA THR A 198 17.34 -11.14 -0.83
C THR A 198 17.55 -9.65 -0.59
N LYS A 199 16.56 -8.97 0.00
CA LYS A 199 16.71 -7.59 0.50
C LYS A 199 16.98 -7.65 2.02
N LEU A 200 18.15 -7.20 2.46
CA LEU A 200 18.58 -7.26 3.86
C LEU A 200 18.73 -5.87 4.45
N GLY A 201 18.10 -5.63 5.60
CA GLY A 201 18.23 -4.37 6.34
C GLY A 201 17.59 -3.20 5.59
N PHE A 202 18.39 -2.48 4.82
CA PHE A 202 18.00 -1.23 4.17
C PHE A 202 18.53 -1.15 2.72
N PRO A 203 17.86 -0.41 1.82
CA PRO A 203 18.34 -0.22 0.47
C PRO A 203 19.57 0.69 0.47
N ARG A 204 20.66 0.25 -0.17
CA ARG A 204 21.98 0.91 -0.07
C ARG A 204 22.01 2.37 -0.51
N TYR A 205 21.12 2.76 -1.42
CA TYR A 205 21.07 4.12 -1.93
C TYR A 205 20.77 5.17 -0.85
N ILE A 206 20.15 4.79 0.28
CA ILE A 206 19.82 5.76 1.35
C ILE A 206 21.08 6.26 2.07
N LEU A 207 22.21 5.59 1.91
CA LEU A 207 23.51 6.05 2.43
C LEU A 207 24.13 7.14 1.56
N ASP A 208 23.70 7.26 0.30
CA ASP A 208 24.10 8.31 -0.62
C ASP A 208 23.15 9.51 -0.49
N PRO A 209 23.61 10.66 0.06
CA PRO A 209 22.77 11.82 0.28
C PRO A 209 22.12 12.35 -1.01
N VAL A 210 22.81 12.27 -2.15
CA VAL A 210 22.30 12.82 -3.43
C VAL A 210 21.10 11.99 -3.92
N GLN A 211 21.19 10.67 -3.80
CA GLN A 211 20.10 9.79 -4.17
C GLN A 211 18.92 9.91 -3.21
N LEU A 212 19.20 10.05 -1.91
CA LEU A 212 18.17 10.25 -0.90
C LEU A 212 17.45 11.59 -1.06
N ASP A 213 18.17 12.68 -1.33
CA ASP A 213 17.56 13.99 -1.57
C ASP A 213 16.69 13.99 -2.83
N THR A 214 17.09 13.22 -3.85
CA THR A 214 16.27 13.02 -5.06
C THR A 214 14.92 12.38 -4.73
N ASP A 215 14.89 11.46 -3.76
CA ASP A 215 13.68 10.76 -3.30
C ASP A 215 12.69 11.64 -2.53
N TYR A 216 13.08 12.86 -2.16
CA TYR A 216 12.25 13.87 -1.51
C TYR A 216 12.23 15.20 -2.26
N SER A 217 12.75 15.22 -3.50
CA SER A 217 12.84 16.43 -4.31
C SER A 217 11.44 17.01 -4.59
N GLY A 218 11.29 18.31 -4.39
CA GLY A 218 10.03 19.04 -4.57
C GLY A 218 9.07 18.98 -3.38
N LEU A 219 9.44 18.31 -2.29
CA LEU A 219 8.70 18.38 -1.03
C LEU A 219 9.25 19.53 -0.16
N ASP A 220 8.41 20.52 0.11
CA ASP A 220 8.74 21.70 0.92
C ASP A 220 7.96 21.67 2.24
N ILE A 221 8.67 21.57 3.36
CA ILE A 221 8.11 21.43 4.70
C ILE A 221 8.41 22.67 5.52
N SER A 222 7.39 23.21 6.20
CA SER A 222 7.50 24.37 7.07
C SER A 222 7.50 23.95 8.54
N GLU A 223 8.33 24.57 9.38
CA GLU A 223 8.29 24.34 10.82
C GLU A 223 7.00 24.91 11.48
N GLU A 224 6.34 25.86 10.83
CA GLU A 224 5.20 26.60 11.40
C GLU A 224 3.83 26.06 10.94
N HIS A 225 3.78 25.37 9.79
CA HIS A 225 2.52 25.00 9.14
C HIS A 225 2.30 23.48 9.10
N PHE A 226 2.02 22.89 10.27
CA PHE A 226 1.86 21.44 10.41
C PHE A 226 0.80 20.83 9.46
N LEU A 227 -0.42 21.38 9.42
CA LEU A 227 -1.48 20.83 8.56
C LEU A 227 -1.14 20.96 7.07
N ASP A 228 -0.50 22.07 6.66
CA ASP A 228 -0.04 22.26 5.29
C ASP A 228 1.01 21.21 4.91
N ASN A 229 1.95 20.90 5.81
CA ASN A 229 2.91 19.81 5.61
C ASN A 229 2.21 18.48 5.36
N ILE A 230 1.20 18.13 6.17
CA ILE A 230 0.43 16.88 5.96
C ILE A 230 -0.21 16.87 4.57
N LEU A 231 -0.80 17.99 4.13
CA LEU A 231 -1.42 18.09 2.81
C LEU A 231 -0.38 17.96 1.69
N LYS A 232 0.77 18.65 1.82
CA LYS A 232 1.89 18.56 0.88
C LYS A 232 2.47 17.15 0.81
N MET A 233 2.66 16.47 1.94
CA MET A 233 3.14 15.08 2.00
C MET A 233 2.16 14.11 1.34
N ASN A 234 0.86 14.21 1.63
CA ASN A 234 -0.16 13.38 0.98
C ASN A 234 -0.18 13.61 -0.55
N ARG A 235 -0.07 14.87 -0.97
CA ARG A 235 0.00 15.23 -2.40
C ARG A 235 1.24 14.65 -3.06
N TYR A 236 2.40 14.80 -2.40
CA TYR A 236 3.68 14.30 -2.87
C TYR A 236 3.63 12.78 -3.09
N GLU A 237 3.09 12.04 -2.13
CA GLU A 237 2.99 10.57 -2.22
C GLU A 237 2.09 10.14 -3.39
N VAL A 238 0.93 10.77 -3.56
CA VAL A 238 0.04 10.49 -4.70
C VAL A 238 0.75 10.75 -6.03
N ILE A 239 1.48 11.85 -6.17
CA ILE A 239 2.22 12.17 -7.40
C ILE A 239 3.35 11.16 -7.63
N LYS A 240 4.08 10.79 -6.57
CA LYS A 240 5.19 9.82 -6.63
C LYS A 240 4.68 8.47 -7.13
N GLU A 241 3.61 7.95 -6.54
CA GLU A 241 3.01 6.67 -6.96
C GLU A 241 2.45 6.73 -8.38
N LEU A 242 1.74 7.80 -8.74
CA LEU A 242 1.20 7.92 -10.10
C LEU A 242 2.32 8.05 -11.15
N THR A 243 3.44 8.68 -10.82
CA THR A 243 4.59 8.81 -11.74
C THR A 243 5.26 7.46 -12.01
N LYS A 244 5.16 6.48 -11.08
CA LYS A 244 5.69 5.12 -11.30
C LYS A 244 5.05 4.43 -12.50
N MET A 245 3.82 4.78 -12.88
CA MET A 245 3.16 4.24 -14.07
C MET A 245 3.91 4.53 -15.39
N THR A 246 4.79 5.54 -15.38
CA THR A 246 5.58 5.96 -16.57
C THR A 246 6.95 5.30 -16.66
N ARG A 247 7.33 4.54 -15.63
CA ARG A 247 8.68 3.97 -15.48
C ARG A 247 8.59 2.46 -15.31
N THR A 248 9.66 1.75 -15.66
CA THR A 248 9.78 0.34 -15.32
C THR A 248 9.99 0.17 -13.82
N VAL A 249 9.52 -0.95 -13.27
CA VAL A 249 9.75 -1.29 -11.86
C VAL A 249 11.25 -1.35 -11.59
N ASP A 250 11.71 -0.49 -10.68
CA ASP A 250 13.05 -0.56 -10.12
C ASP A 250 13.05 -1.64 -9.05
N LYS A 251 13.85 -2.70 -9.24
CA LYS A 251 13.90 -3.83 -8.30
C LYS A 251 14.76 -3.53 -7.07
N GLU A 252 15.64 -2.53 -7.17
CA GLU A 252 16.52 -2.10 -6.08
C GLU A 252 15.86 -1.03 -5.19
N ARG A 253 14.80 -0.39 -5.69
CA ARG A 253 13.95 0.56 -4.95
C ARG A 253 12.57 -0.02 -4.61
#